data_AF-A0A451G446-F1
#
_entry.id   AF-A0A451G446-F1
#
_cell.length_a   1.000
_cell.length_b   1.000
_cell.length_c   1.000
_cell.angle_alpha   90.00
_cell.angle_beta   90.00
_cell.angle_gamma   90.00
#
_symmetry.space_group_name_H-M   'P 1'
#
loop_
_entity.id
_entity.type
_entity.pdbx_description
1 polymer ?
#
loop_
_entity_poly.entity_id
_entity_poly.type
_entity_poly.pdbx_seq_one_letter_code
_entity_poly.pdbx_strand_id
1 'polypeptide(L)'
;MKKYFIAVLLYIISMPTSAGSIDLKSKESYEKDSQQICYQKWNKRGELNSRMYKHCMEGQMDGYKELKYLHQYANQSFYSETAFPYCRDKWTKRGISDTRMMAHCLNQEIEGIKDVMYYREQYGEDTVNRIVARALVQFGSWNMAAYKVKRYFE
;
A
#
# COMPACT_ATOMS: atom_id res chain seq x y z
N MET A 1 -45.97 -33.56 35.95
CA MET A 1 -44.79 -32.67 36.08
C MET A 1 -44.46 -32.10 34.70
N LYS A 2 -44.79 -30.84 34.43
CA LYS A 2 -44.56 -30.16 33.14
C LYS A 2 -43.11 -29.68 33.07
N LYS A 3 -42.34 -30.20 32.10
CA LYS A 3 -40.96 -29.78 31.82
C LYS A 3 -41.00 -28.61 30.85
N TYR A 4 -40.61 -27.42 31.29
CA TYR A 4 -40.46 -26.24 30.44
C TYR A 4 -39.04 -26.24 29.85
N PHE A 5 -38.94 -26.36 28.52
CA PHE A 5 -37.70 -26.14 27.77
C PHE A 5 -37.52 -24.64 27.55
N ILE A 6 -36.49 -24.05 28.16
CA ILE A 6 -36.09 -22.66 27.93
C ILE A 6 -35.19 -22.64 26.70
N ALA A 7 -35.71 -22.15 25.56
CA ALA A 7 -34.94 -21.89 24.37
C ALA A 7 -34.19 -20.56 24.52
N VAL A 8 -32.86 -20.63 24.73
CA VAL A 8 -31.99 -19.45 24.77
C VAL A 8 -31.69 -19.04 23.33
N LEU A 9 -32.37 -17.99 22.86
CA LEU A 9 -32.07 -17.33 21.58
C LEU A 9 -30.77 -16.55 21.71
N LEU A 10 -29.67 -17.12 21.20
CA LEU A 10 -28.41 -16.41 21.00
C LEU A 10 -28.54 -15.48 19.78
N TYR A 11 -28.92 -14.23 20.04
CA TYR A 11 -28.84 -13.14 19.06
C TYR A 11 -27.36 -12.81 18.83
N ILE A 12 -26.78 -13.34 17.75
CA ILE A 12 -25.45 -12.91 17.28
C ILE A 12 -25.64 -11.50 16.70
N ILE A 13 -25.32 -10.47 17.50
CA ILE A 13 -25.22 -9.09 17.03
C ILE A 13 -23.97 -9.00 16.17
N SER A 14 -24.12 -9.15 14.85
CA SER A 14 -23.08 -8.84 13.88
C SER A 14 -22.84 -7.33 13.92
N MET A 15 -21.81 -6.89 14.66
CA MET A 15 -21.38 -5.51 14.59
C MET A 15 -20.84 -5.24 13.18
N PRO A 16 -21.36 -4.24 12.46
CA PRO A 16 -20.81 -3.86 11.18
C PRO A 16 -19.38 -3.34 11.42
N THR A 17 -18.39 -4.11 10.96
CA THR A 17 -17.03 -3.61 10.85
C THR A 17 -17.06 -2.49 9.81
N SER A 18 -16.95 -1.23 10.25
CA SER A 18 -16.67 -0.16 9.31
C SER A 18 -15.31 -0.47 8.69
N ALA A 19 -15.29 -0.73 7.39
CA ALA A 19 -14.06 -0.74 6.63
C ALA A 19 -13.51 0.69 6.76
N GLY A 20 -12.54 0.88 7.66
CA GLY A 20 -11.92 2.18 7.88
C GLY A 20 -11.44 2.71 6.55
N SER A 21 -11.89 3.90 6.16
CA SER A 21 -11.36 4.59 5.00
C SER A 21 -9.85 4.65 5.12
N ILE A 22 -9.15 4.26 4.07
CA ILE A 22 -7.70 4.35 4.03
C ILE A 22 -7.35 5.81 4.00
N ASP A 23 -6.96 6.35 5.15
CA ASP A 23 -6.56 7.74 5.27
C ASP A 23 -5.03 7.85 5.24
N LEU A 24 -4.55 8.88 4.57
CA LEU A 24 -3.15 9.26 4.64
C LEU A 24 -2.88 9.88 6.01
N LYS A 25 -1.65 9.73 6.52
CA LYS A 25 -1.22 10.57 7.63
C LYS A 25 -1.32 12.04 7.23
N SER A 26 -1.53 12.91 8.22
CA SER A 26 -1.47 14.35 8.01
C SER A 26 -0.09 14.76 7.49
N LYS A 27 -0.03 15.89 6.77
CA LYS A 27 1.23 16.47 6.30
C LYS A 27 2.26 16.61 7.43
N GLU A 28 1.83 17.09 8.59
CA GLU A 28 2.69 17.31 9.75
C GLU A 28 3.25 15.98 10.30
N SER A 29 2.44 14.92 10.31
CA SER A 29 2.91 13.60 10.73
C SER A 29 3.95 13.03 9.74
N TYR A 30 3.75 13.18 8.43
CA TYR A 30 4.76 12.78 7.45
C TYR A 30 6.02 13.65 7.51
N GLU A 31 5.89 14.93 7.81
CA GLU A 31 7.04 15.83 7.99
C GLU A 31 7.89 15.39 9.18
N LYS A 32 7.26 15.02 10.30
CA LYS A 32 7.97 14.45 11.48
C LYS A 32 8.69 13.15 11.15
N ASP A 33 8.02 12.23 10.43
CA ASP A 33 8.63 10.99 9.96
C ASP A 33 9.86 11.28 9.07
N SER A 34 9.73 12.25 8.16
CA SER A 34 10.79 12.68 7.24
C SER A 34 11.99 13.27 7.99
N GLN A 35 11.74 14.13 8.98
CA GLN A 35 12.78 14.69 9.84
C GLN A 35 13.57 13.57 10.53
N GLN A 36 12.88 12.57 11.07
CA GLN A 36 13.52 11.42 11.72
C GLN A 36 14.38 10.61 10.73
N ILE A 37 13.82 10.25 9.56
CA ILE A 37 14.56 9.52 8.52
C ILE A 37 15.81 10.29 8.08
N CYS A 38 15.65 11.57 7.77
CA CYS A 38 16.73 12.40 7.24
C CYS A 38 17.81 12.68 8.28
N TYR A 39 17.42 12.90 9.54
CA TYR A 39 18.36 13.06 10.63
C TYR A 39 19.19 11.79 10.85
N GLN A 40 18.53 10.62 10.95
CA GLN A 40 19.23 9.34 11.12
C GLN A 40 20.20 9.03 9.97
N LYS A 41 19.84 9.40 8.74
CA LYS A 41 20.66 9.15 7.54
C LYS A 41 21.88 10.06 7.44
N TRP A 42 21.75 11.32 7.86
CA TRP A 42 22.76 12.37 7.61
C TRP A 42 23.43 12.92 8.86
N ASN A 43 23.03 12.48 10.05
CA ASN A 43 23.79 12.65 11.27
C ASN A 43 24.78 11.49 11.43
N LYS A 44 26.08 11.79 11.45
CA LYS A 44 27.13 10.82 11.72
C LYS A 44 27.90 11.27 12.95
N ARG A 45 27.90 10.44 14.00
CA ARG A 45 28.66 10.68 15.25
C ARG A 45 28.30 12.02 15.94
N GLY A 46 27.07 12.48 15.79
CA GLY A 46 26.60 13.75 16.36
C GLY A 46 26.74 14.95 15.41
N GLU A 47 27.43 14.78 14.28
CA GLU A 47 27.59 15.83 13.27
C GLU A 47 26.57 15.67 12.15
N LEU A 48 25.67 16.65 12.03
CA LEU A 48 24.67 16.69 10.98
C LEU A 48 25.24 17.32 9.70
N ASN A 49 25.20 16.58 8.59
CA ASN A 49 25.42 17.18 7.28
C ASN A 49 24.16 17.96 6.86
N SER A 50 24.11 19.25 7.20
CA SER A 50 22.95 20.11 6.97
C SER A 50 22.51 20.20 5.50
N ARG A 51 23.46 20.19 4.55
CA ARG A 51 23.15 20.21 3.11
C ARG A 51 22.41 18.94 2.70
N MET A 52 22.92 17.79 3.10
CA MET A 52 22.32 16.50 2.73
C MET A 52 21.02 16.23 3.49
N TYR A 53 20.90 16.72 4.72
CA TYR A 53 19.64 16.72 5.47
C TYR A 53 18.56 17.51 4.73
N LYS A 54 18.85 18.75 4.30
CA LYS A 54 17.90 19.58 3.54
C LYS A 54 17.48 18.90 2.24
N HIS A 55 18.44 18.38 1.47
CA HIS A 55 18.16 17.65 0.23
C HIS A 55 17.27 16.42 0.47
N CYS A 56 17.50 15.69 1.57
CA CYS A 56 16.66 14.58 1.97
C CYS A 56 15.23 15.02 2.30
N MET A 57 15.07 16.09 3.07
CA MET A 57 13.77 16.65 3.43
C MET A 57 12.98 17.08 2.19
N GLU A 58 13.61 17.79 1.26
CA GLU A 58 13.00 18.18 -0.01
C GLU A 58 12.47 16.94 -0.77
N GLY A 59 13.30 15.90 -0.91
CA GLY A 59 12.90 14.67 -1.58
C GLY A 59 11.76 13.90 -0.87
N GLN A 60 11.71 13.91 0.47
CA GLN A 60 10.60 13.32 1.21
C GLN A 60 9.30 14.10 1.03
N MET A 61 9.37 15.44 1.02
CA MET A 61 8.19 16.28 0.82
C MET A 61 7.67 16.27 -0.61
N ASP A 62 8.54 16.08 -1.60
CA ASP A 62 8.11 15.82 -2.97
C ASP A 62 7.42 14.45 -3.09
N GLY A 63 7.96 13.42 -2.42
CA GLY A 63 7.29 12.12 -2.26
C GLY A 63 5.91 12.24 -1.61
N TYR A 64 5.73 13.12 -0.63
CA TYR A 64 4.41 13.38 -0.04
C TYR A 64 3.42 14.00 -1.03
N LYS A 65 3.85 14.97 -1.85
CA LYS A 65 2.99 15.58 -2.89
C LYS A 65 2.55 14.52 -3.90
N GLU A 66 3.47 13.66 -4.31
CA GLU A 66 3.19 12.55 -5.22
C GLU A 66 2.25 11.52 -4.58
N LEU A 67 2.51 11.10 -3.34
CA LEU A 67 1.62 10.20 -2.60
C LEU A 67 0.19 10.76 -2.51
N LYS A 68 0.05 12.06 -2.23
CA LYS A 68 -1.26 12.74 -2.21
C LYS A 68 -1.94 12.71 -3.57
N TYR A 69 -1.20 12.93 -4.66
CA TYR A 69 -1.72 12.83 -6.01
C TYR A 69 -2.20 11.40 -6.32
N LEU A 70 -1.39 10.39 -6.00
CA LEU A 70 -1.74 8.97 -6.21
C LEU A 70 -2.93 8.52 -5.36
N HIS A 71 -3.20 9.21 -4.26
CA HIS A 71 -4.35 8.91 -3.41
C HIS A 71 -5.71 9.23 -4.05
N GLN A 72 -5.75 9.89 -5.21
CA GLN A 72 -6.98 10.00 -6.02
C GLN A 72 -7.55 8.62 -6.42
N TYR A 73 -6.70 7.58 -6.44
CA TYR A 73 -7.10 6.20 -6.71
C TYR A 73 -7.67 5.46 -5.50
N ALA A 74 -7.82 6.11 -4.33
CA ALA A 74 -8.23 5.47 -3.08
C ALA A 74 -9.58 4.73 -3.13
N ASN A 75 -10.48 5.12 -4.03
CA ASN A 75 -11.78 4.45 -4.20
C ASN A 75 -11.71 3.21 -5.11
N GLN A 76 -10.56 2.92 -5.71
CA GLN A 76 -10.38 1.77 -6.59
C GLN A 76 -9.90 0.56 -5.78
N SER A 77 -10.57 -0.58 -5.91
CA SER A 77 -10.31 -1.78 -5.09
C SER A 77 -8.85 -2.25 -5.18
N PHE A 78 -8.24 -2.19 -6.37
CA PHE A 78 -6.84 -2.56 -6.53
C PHE A 78 -5.91 -1.72 -5.65
N TYR A 79 -6.24 -0.44 -5.47
CA TYR A 79 -5.43 0.51 -4.73
C TYR A 79 -5.68 0.30 -3.25
N SER A 80 -6.95 0.33 -2.83
CA SER A 80 -7.32 0.27 -1.42
C SER A 80 -7.07 -1.09 -0.79
N GLU A 81 -7.39 -2.17 -1.48
CA GLU A 81 -7.35 -3.51 -0.89
C GLU A 81 -5.98 -4.18 -1.05
N THR A 82 -5.17 -3.74 -2.02
CA THR A 82 -3.90 -4.40 -2.36
C THR A 82 -2.71 -3.45 -2.35
N ALA A 83 -2.63 -2.52 -3.31
CA ALA A 83 -1.41 -1.75 -3.56
C ALA A 83 -1.02 -0.84 -2.38
N PHE A 84 -1.99 -0.11 -1.81
CA PHE A 84 -1.73 0.79 -0.70
C PHE A 84 -1.34 0.06 0.58
N PRO A 85 -2.08 -0.96 1.06
CA PRO A 85 -1.65 -1.77 2.20
C PRO A 85 -0.25 -2.35 2.00
N TYR A 86 0.02 -2.96 0.83
CA TYR A 86 1.33 -3.51 0.51
C TYR A 86 2.45 -2.47 0.60
N CYS A 87 2.29 -1.32 -0.07
CA CYS A 87 3.30 -0.27 -0.08
C CYS A 87 3.48 0.40 1.29
N ARG A 88 2.37 0.64 2.01
CA ARG A 88 2.40 1.19 3.37
C ARG A 88 3.18 0.27 4.29
N ASP A 89 2.87 -1.02 4.31
CA ASP A 89 3.47 -1.98 5.23
C ASP A 89 4.95 -2.21 4.89
N LYS A 90 5.31 -2.20 3.60
CA LYS A 90 6.70 -2.30 3.13
C LYS A 90 7.57 -1.11 3.51
N TRP A 91 7.01 0.10 3.48
CA TRP A 91 7.76 1.36 3.62
C TRP A 91 7.44 2.13 4.91
N THR A 92 6.67 1.52 5.82
CA THR A 92 6.45 2.01 7.18
C THR A 92 7.12 1.08 8.18
N LYS A 93 8.10 1.58 8.93
CA LYS A 93 8.82 0.80 9.93
C LYS A 93 8.69 1.46 11.29
N ARG A 94 8.14 0.72 12.27
CA ARG A 94 7.93 1.21 13.64
C ARG A 94 7.15 2.54 13.67
N GLY A 95 6.11 2.63 12.84
CA GLY A 95 5.28 3.83 12.71
C GLY A 95 5.87 4.95 11.87
N ILE A 96 7.12 4.86 11.40
CA ILE A 96 7.78 5.88 10.59
C ILE A 96 7.61 5.52 9.11
N SER A 97 6.95 6.39 8.34
CA SER A 97 6.67 6.15 6.92
C SER A 97 7.63 6.93 6.02
N ASP A 98 8.29 6.23 5.09
CA ASP A 98 9.11 6.87 4.05
C ASP A 98 8.20 7.25 2.87
N THR A 99 7.76 8.51 2.82
CA THR A 99 6.79 8.99 1.82
C THR A 99 7.32 8.87 0.40
N ARG A 100 8.62 9.13 0.19
CA ARG A 100 9.26 8.98 -1.12
C ARG A 100 9.21 7.54 -1.59
N MET A 101 9.54 6.58 -0.73
CA MET A 101 9.52 5.18 -1.11
C MET A 101 8.10 4.61 -1.23
N MET A 102 7.15 5.09 -0.41
CA MET A 102 5.73 4.77 -0.57
C MET A 102 5.19 5.23 -1.92
N ALA A 103 5.45 6.48 -2.31
CA ALA A 103 5.02 7.02 -3.62
C ALA A 103 5.62 6.22 -4.77
N HIS A 104 6.93 5.95 -4.73
CA HIS A 104 7.60 5.13 -5.73
C HIS A 104 6.99 3.73 -5.86
N CYS A 105 6.71 3.08 -4.73
CA CYS A 105 6.05 1.78 -4.70
C CYS A 105 4.66 1.82 -5.34
N LEU A 106 3.82 2.79 -4.99
CA LEU A 106 2.47 2.91 -5.54
C LEU A 106 2.48 3.15 -7.04
N ASN A 107 3.41 3.94 -7.56
CA ASN A 107 3.59 4.08 -9.01
C ASN A 107 3.92 2.74 -9.66
N GLN A 108 4.83 1.96 -9.08
CA GLN A 108 5.17 0.63 -9.59
C GLN A 108 3.97 -0.33 -9.59
N GLU A 109 3.09 -0.23 -8.60
CA GLU A 109 1.85 -1.00 -8.54
C GLU A 109 0.87 -0.58 -9.63
N ILE A 110 0.73 0.72 -9.87
CA ILE A 110 -0.13 1.27 -10.95
C ILE A 110 0.36 0.83 -12.33
N GLU A 111 1.67 0.90 -12.59
CA GLU A 111 2.25 0.39 -13.83
C GLU A 111 2.03 -1.12 -13.97
N GLY A 112 2.18 -1.88 -12.87
CA GLY A 112 1.87 -3.31 -12.87
C GLY A 112 0.43 -3.63 -13.28
N ILE A 113 -0.55 -2.80 -12.90
CA ILE A 113 -1.93 -2.97 -13.37
C ILE A 113 -2.07 -2.69 -14.85
N LYS A 114 -1.45 -1.62 -15.34
CA LYS A 114 -1.48 -1.31 -16.78
C LYS A 114 -0.89 -2.46 -17.59
N ASP A 115 0.21 -3.04 -17.15
CA ASP A 115 0.81 -4.21 -17.76
C ASP A 115 -0.16 -5.40 -17.74
N VAL A 116 -0.77 -5.71 -16.59
CA VAL A 116 -1.78 -6.78 -16.49
C VAL A 116 -2.95 -6.55 -17.45
N MET A 117 -3.45 -5.32 -17.56
CA MET A 117 -4.54 -4.96 -18.49
C MET A 117 -4.12 -5.19 -19.94
N TYR A 118 -2.91 -4.75 -20.31
CA TYR A 118 -2.34 -5.03 -21.62
C TYR A 118 -2.32 -6.54 -21.92
N TYR A 119 -1.80 -7.36 -21.01
CA TYR A 119 -1.76 -8.82 -21.22
C TYR A 119 -3.16 -9.45 -21.30
N ARG A 120 -4.17 -8.93 -20.56
CA ARG A 120 -5.57 -9.40 -20.67
C ARG A 120 -6.12 -9.17 -22.08
N GLU A 121 -5.85 -8.00 -22.66
CA GLU A 121 -6.26 -7.68 -24.03
C GLU A 121 -5.57 -8.58 -25.06
N GLN A 122 -4.29 -8.91 -24.86
CA GLN A 122 -3.52 -9.72 -25.81
C GLN A 122 -3.78 -11.23 -25.73
N TYR A 123 -3.90 -11.79 -24.52
CA TYR A 123 -3.87 -13.24 -24.30
C TYR A 123 -5.15 -13.80 -23.68
N GLY A 124 -6.17 -12.96 -23.50
CA GLY A 124 -7.45 -13.34 -22.93
C GLY A 124 -7.48 -13.23 -21.41
N GLU A 125 -8.60 -12.69 -20.91
CA GLU A 125 -8.77 -12.31 -19.52
C GLU A 125 -8.67 -13.51 -18.55
N ASP A 126 -9.31 -14.64 -18.85
CA ASP A 126 -9.36 -15.80 -17.96
C ASP A 126 -7.97 -16.37 -17.63
N THR A 127 -7.13 -16.51 -18.65
CA THR A 127 -5.77 -17.06 -18.48
C THR A 127 -4.92 -16.13 -17.63
N VAL A 128 -4.96 -14.82 -17.91
CA VAL A 128 -4.20 -13.80 -17.18
C VAL A 128 -4.70 -13.69 -15.74
N ASN A 129 -6.01 -13.65 -15.51
CA ASN A 129 -6.62 -13.55 -14.19
C ASN A 129 -6.21 -14.71 -13.28
N ARG A 130 -6.10 -15.93 -13.81
CA ARG A 130 -5.61 -17.08 -13.05
C ARG A 130 -4.16 -16.92 -12.58
N ILE A 131 -3.28 -16.33 -13.40
CA ILE A 131 -1.88 -16.07 -13.04
C ILE A 131 -1.81 -14.95 -12.00
N VAL A 132 -2.53 -13.85 -12.25
CA VAL A 132 -2.62 -12.69 -11.36
C VAL A 132 -3.12 -13.08 -9.98
N ALA A 133 -4.22 -13.84 -9.89
CA ALA A 133 -4.78 -14.27 -8.62
C ALA A 133 -3.76 -15.04 -7.77
N ARG A 134 -3.02 -15.98 -8.39
CA ARG A 134 -1.94 -16.71 -7.70
C ARG A 134 -0.81 -15.79 -7.25
N ALA A 135 -0.40 -14.85 -8.11
CA ALA A 135 0.67 -13.91 -7.78
C ALA A 135 0.27 -12.93 -6.67
N LEU A 136 -0.97 -12.42 -6.66
CA LEU A 136 -1.46 -11.54 -5.61
C LEU A 136 -1.57 -12.26 -4.26
N VAL A 137 -2.02 -13.51 -4.24
CA VAL A 137 -1.99 -14.34 -3.01
C VAL A 137 -0.56 -14.54 -2.51
N GLN A 138 0.39 -14.75 -3.42
CA GLN A 138 1.79 -15.02 -3.06
C GLN A 138 2.56 -13.75 -2.63
N PHE A 139 2.35 -12.63 -3.29
CA PHE A 139 3.20 -11.43 -3.17
C PHE A 139 2.47 -10.18 -2.69
N GLY A 140 1.15 -10.12 -2.82
CA GLY A 140 0.35 -8.91 -2.51
C GLY A 140 0.68 -7.71 -3.39
N SER A 141 1.29 -7.90 -4.56
CA SER A 141 1.81 -6.83 -5.43
C SER A 141 1.42 -7.04 -6.89
N TRP A 142 0.82 -6.03 -7.49
CA TRP A 142 0.46 -5.93 -8.89
C TRP A 142 1.68 -5.85 -9.79
N ASN A 143 2.77 -5.19 -9.36
CA ASN A 143 4.03 -5.21 -10.11
C ASN A 143 4.58 -6.64 -10.23
N MET A 144 4.57 -7.39 -9.13
CA MET A 144 4.97 -8.81 -9.16
C MET A 144 3.99 -9.68 -9.94
N ALA A 145 2.69 -9.37 -9.92
CA ALA A 145 1.71 -10.05 -10.75
C ALA A 145 1.99 -9.83 -12.24
N ALA A 146 2.23 -8.59 -12.67
CA ALA A 146 2.64 -8.26 -14.03
C ALA A 146 3.90 -9.01 -14.46
N TYR A 147 4.93 -9.04 -13.60
CA TYR A 147 6.14 -9.82 -13.85
C TYR A 147 5.87 -11.31 -14.08
N LYS A 148 4.96 -11.91 -13.31
CA LYS A 148 4.58 -13.33 -13.46
C LYS A 148 3.79 -13.58 -14.75
N VAL A 149 2.92 -12.66 -15.15
CA VAL A 149 2.18 -12.73 -16.41
C VAL A 149 3.13 -12.64 -17.59
N LYS A 150 4.02 -11.63 -17.60
CA LYS A 150 5.06 -11.45 -18.62
C LYS A 150 5.86 -12.72 -18.84
N ARG A 151 6.42 -13.26 -17.75
CA ARG A 151 7.22 -14.50 -17.77
C ARG A 151 6.50 -15.77 -18.22
N TYR A 152 5.17 -15.75 -18.28
CA TYR A 152 4.39 -16.87 -18.77
C TYR A 152 4.23 -16.84 -20.29
N PHE A 153 4.17 -15.63 -20.89
CA PHE A 153 3.94 -15.44 -22.32
C PHE A 153 5.21 -15.09 -23.12
N GLU A 154 6.25 -14.59 -22.46
CA GLU A 154 7.57 -14.24 -22.99
C GLU A 154 8.69 -15.04 -22.32
#